data_AF-A0A218XUQ6-F1
#
_entry.id   AF-A0A218XUQ6-F1
#
_cell.length_a   1.000
_cell.length_b   1.000
_cell.length_c   1.000
_cell.angle_alpha   90.00
_cell.angle_beta   90.00
_cell.angle_gamma   90.00
#
_symmetry.space_group_name_H-M   'P 1'
#
loop_
_entity.id
_entity.type
_entity.pdbx_description
1 polymer ?
#
loop_
_entity_poly.entity_id
_entity_poly.type
_entity_poly.pdbx_seq_one_letter_code
_entity_poly.pdbx_strand_id
1 'polypeptide(L)'
;MAGNDLPSLGRVKLADLIPSEGLASDSYKLSVSTLSQSLAQYSAAIIQFSSSDGALLRSGLDSARLYFHQRASYPSNDMIHTNDSREWCKTSGYYADPQLWQETYDYRPGLTPTEPNTLEFPPGGLPDIFALLGKAARNILDAISFYLNLRSSPFSEILDNVPLRNREISSSVLSVCCHARPSFQGGQHHSLPQDEGQLVMFSDNDHLMDKSLITLMKSDKAGLHVRDFHGRWFLVDEDLGPQEAVVFPGLALYQATAGYVNPALLKTEISHMQANMYGRCSVAFKLMPKSMTSLSCSEMRAAGHGVEAQFQLPVPVDDFMQRSHPTDQLFNRHSLQAFTFPTAQDGSVKPARRRKNSSKCKPLPPSKRLRLEAQRVLKERVQDIADKRGIKLRFCNLKDCESHVHSLDSPCATTRIEIGWPPGVPFVHPHDLPNKAKVEFLKAYEPGWTETNDTELSLTEPGQTNQHTANCDSKMLFISVLFFP
;
A
#
# COMPACT_ATOMS: atom_id res chain seq x y z
N MET A 1 13.13 38.05 0.60
CA MET A 1 12.01 37.69 -0.29
C MET A 1 12.15 36.20 -0.58
N ALA A 2 11.45 35.36 0.17
CA ALA A 2 11.45 33.91 -0.07
C ALA A 2 10.28 33.64 -1.02
N GLY A 3 10.59 33.14 -2.22
CA GLY A 3 9.57 32.64 -3.13
C GLY A 3 8.89 31.45 -2.47
N ASN A 4 7.57 31.52 -2.33
CA ASN A 4 6.76 30.33 -2.15
C ASN A 4 6.80 29.57 -3.48
N ASP A 5 7.81 28.73 -3.69
CA ASP A 5 7.81 27.79 -4.79
C ASP A 5 6.67 26.80 -4.52
N LEU A 6 5.52 27.02 -5.17
CA LEU A 6 4.44 26.04 -5.18
C LEU A 6 5.00 24.69 -5.67
N PRO A 7 4.53 23.55 -5.14
CA PRO A 7 4.93 22.26 -5.66
C PRO A 7 4.56 22.17 -7.14
N SER A 8 5.56 22.20 -8.03
CA SER A 8 5.30 22.09 -9.47
C SER A 8 5.13 20.61 -9.83
N LEU A 9 3.88 20.17 -9.97
CA LEU A 9 3.57 18.87 -10.55
C LEU A 9 4.21 18.77 -11.94
N GLY A 10 4.78 17.61 -12.24
CA GLY A 10 5.30 17.29 -13.56
C GLY A 10 4.16 17.34 -14.59
N ARG A 11 4.33 18.18 -15.61
CA ARG A 11 3.40 18.33 -16.74
C ARG A 11 4.00 17.66 -17.96
N VAL A 12 3.28 16.68 -18.51
CA VAL A 12 3.76 15.87 -19.64
C VAL A 12 2.70 15.77 -20.72
N LYS A 13 3.09 15.95 -21.98
CA LYS A 13 2.18 15.73 -23.11
C LYS A 13 2.03 14.24 -23.37
N LEU A 14 0.79 13.79 -23.55
CA LEU A 14 0.51 12.39 -23.84
C LEU A 14 1.24 11.90 -25.11
N ALA A 15 1.37 12.76 -26.12
CA ALA A 15 2.06 12.43 -27.37
C ALA A 15 3.56 12.11 -27.15
N ASP A 16 4.20 12.74 -26.15
CA ASP A 16 5.61 12.52 -25.83
C ASP A 16 5.82 11.25 -24.99
N LEU A 17 4.75 10.64 -24.46
CA LEU A 17 4.77 9.35 -23.76
C LEU A 17 4.48 8.16 -24.69
N ILE A 18 4.35 8.39 -26.00
CA ILE A 18 4.18 7.33 -26.98
C ILE A 18 5.55 7.08 -27.62
N PRO A 19 6.12 5.87 -27.49
CA PRO A 19 7.37 5.54 -28.16
C PRO A 19 7.19 5.70 -29.68
N SER A 20 8.10 6.43 -30.32
CA SER A 20 8.25 6.36 -31.78
C SER A 20 8.87 5.00 -32.13
N GLU A 21 8.54 4.44 -33.30
CA GLU A 21 9.10 3.17 -33.75
C GLU A 21 10.64 3.21 -33.69
N GLY A 22 11.26 2.26 -32.98
CA GLY A 22 12.70 2.19 -32.79
C GLY A 22 13.16 2.46 -31.36
N LEU A 23 14.31 3.13 -31.20
CA LEU A 23 14.88 3.45 -29.89
C LEU A 23 14.10 4.60 -29.22
N ALA A 24 14.02 4.56 -27.89
CA ALA A 24 13.43 5.63 -27.09
C ALA A 24 14.08 6.99 -27.41
N SER A 25 13.30 7.92 -27.94
CA SER A 25 13.73 9.29 -28.23
C SER A 25 14.08 10.05 -26.94
N ASP A 26 14.86 11.12 -27.06
CA ASP A 26 15.22 11.95 -25.90
C ASP A 26 13.99 12.65 -25.30
N SER A 27 13.03 13.05 -26.14
CA SER A 27 11.75 13.61 -25.69
C SER A 27 10.95 12.61 -24.86
N TYR A 28 10.92 11.34 -25.28
CA TYR A 28 10.27 10.26 -24.53
C TYR A 28 10.96 10.04 -23.19
N LYS A 29 12.29 9.89 -23.17
CA LYS A 29 13.05 9.69 -21.92
C LYS A 29 12.85 10.83 -20.93
N LEU A 30 12.88 12.08 -21.41
CA LEU A 30 12.64 13.27 -20.56
C LEU A 30 11.22 13.27 -19.99
N SER A 31 10.23 12.95 -20.82
CA SER A 31 8.83 12.90 -20.42
C SER A 31 8.55 11.79 -19.40
N VAL A 32 9.12 10.60 -19.62
CA VAL A 32 9.06 9.48 -18.68
C VAL A 32 9.74 9.84 -17.35
N SER A 33 10.92 10.45 -17.38
CA SER A 33 11.62 10.89 -16.18
C SER A 33 10.80 11.92 -15.40
N THR A 34 10.21 12.89 -16.10
CA THR A 34 9.37 13.94 -15.50
C THR A 34 8.12 13.35 -14.85
N LEU A 35 7.44 12.44 -15.56
CA LEU A 35 6.28 11.71 -15.05
C LEU A 35 6.63 10.95 -13.77
N SER A 36 7.64 10.07 -13.84
CA SER A 36 8.03 9.20 -12.73
C SER A 36 8.53 9.99 -11.51
N GLN A 37 9.29 11.07 -11.72
CA GLN A 37 9.73 11.94 -10.64
C GLN A 37 8.53 12.62 -9.97
N SER A 38 7.57 13.11 -10.74
CA SER A 38 6.35 13.71 -10.20
C SER A 38 5.53 12.70 -9.39
N LEU A 39 5.36 11.48 -9.90
CA LEU A 39 4.67 10.41 -9.15
C LEU A 39 5.41 10.05 -7.86
N ALA A 40 6.74 10.00 -7.86
CA ALA A 40 7.53 9.68 -6.68
C ALA A 40 7.48 10.77 -5.60
N GLN A 41 7.47 12.04 -5.99
CA GLN A 41 7.52 13.19 -5.07
C GLN A 41 6.14 13.63 -4.60
N TYR A 42 5.15 13.59 -5.50
CA TYR A 42 3.85 14.22 -5.31
C TYR A 42 2.68 13.23 -5.38
N SER A 43 2.94 11.95 -5.70
CA SER A 43 1.91 10.93 -5.92
C SER A 43 0.89 11.32 -7.00
N ALA A 44 1.25 12.27 -7.88
CA ALA A 44 0.41 12.77 -8.94
C ALA A 44 1.27 13.41 -10.04
N ALA A 45 0.72 13.49 -11.25
CA ALA A 45 1.28 14.23 -12.38
C ALA A 45 0.14 14.81 -13.23
N ILE A 46 0.46 15.72 -14.12
CA ILE A 46 -0.49 16.33 -15.05
C ILE A 46 -0.20 15.83 -16.46
N ILE A 47 -1.23 15.29 -17.12
CA ILE A 47 -1.16 14.83 -18.50
C ILE A 47 -1.90 15.82 -19.39
N GLN A 48 -1.19 16.34 -20.39
CA GLN A 48 -1.74 17.22 -21.42
C GLN A 48 -2.16 16.41 -22.65
N PHE A 49 -3.44 16.50 -22.99
CA PHE A 49 -4.05 15.88 -24.16
C PHE A 49 -3.99 16.79 -25.39
N SER A 50 -4.33 16.25 -26.56
CA SER A 50 -4.53 17.06 -27.77
C SER A 50 -5.73 17.99 -27.62
N SER A 51 -5.85 18.99 -28.50
CA SER A 51 -6.99 19.92 -28.45
C SER A 51 -8.34 19.25 -28.68
N SER A 52 -8.40 18.25 -29.57
CA SER A 52 -9.62 17.46 -29.82
C SER A 52 -10.01 16.60 -28.62
N ASP A 53 -9.03 15.90 -28.05
CA ASP A 53 -9.26 15.03 -26.88
C ASP A 53 -9.66 15.85 -25.65
N GLY A 54 -9.01 17.02 -25.46
CA GLY A 54 -9.39 17.96 -24.42
C GLY A 54 -10.81 18.51 -24.60
N ALA A 55 -11.27 18.71 -25.84
CA ALA A 55 -12.65 19.12 -26.12
C ALA A 55 -13.65 18.02 -25.75
N LEU A 56 -13.33 16.75 -26.06
CA LEU A 56 -14.14 15.61 -25.66
C LEU A 56 -14.28 15.50 -24.13
N LEU A 57 -13.17 15.64 -23.38
CA LEU A 57 -13.20 15.61 -21.92
C LEU A 57 -14.04 16.75 -21.33
N ARG A 58 -13.98 17.95 -21.91
CA ARG A 58 -14.84 19.08 -21.49
C ARG A 58 -16.30 18.80 -21.78
N SER A 59 -16.64 18.32 -22.98
CA SER A 59 -18.04 17.97 -23.30
C SER A 59 -18.59 16.87 -22.39
N GLY A 60 -17.74 15.91 -21.98
CA GLY A 60 -18.10 14.90 -20.99
C GLY A 60 -18.44 15.49 -19.63
N LEU A 61 -17.65 16.46 -19.14
CA LEU A 61 -17.94 17.19 -17.90
C LEU A 61 -19.22 18.03 -17.99
N ASP A 62 -19.45 18.70 -19.11
CA ASP A 62 -20.69 19.47 -19.33
C ASP A 62 -21.91 18.53 -19.34
N SER A 63 -21.80 17.38 -19.99
CA SER A 63 -22.86 16.37 -19.98
C SER A 63 -23.07 15.75 -18.60
N ALA A 64 -22.00 15.49 -17.85
CA ALA A 64 -22.06 15.00 -16.48
C ALA A 64 -22.83 15.96 -15.58
N ARG A 65 -22.51 17.26 -15.71
CA ARG A 65 -23.18 18.32 -14.98
C ARG A 65 -24.68 18.32 -15.28
N LEU A 66 -25.06 18.37 -16.55
CA LEU A 66 -26.46 18.33 -16.97
C LEU A 66 -27.18 17.08 -16.43
N TYR A 67 -26.54 15.93 -16.53
CA TYR A 67 -27.07 14.66 -16.05
C TYR A 67 -27.42 14.74 -14.56
N PHE A 68 -26.50 15.16 -13.70
CA PHE A 68 -26.80 15.30 -12.26
C PHE A 68 -27.78 16.44 -11.99
N HIS A 69 -27.80 17.52 -12.75
CA HIS A 69 -28.76 18.61 -12.50
C HIS A 69 -30.22 18.21 -12.74
N GLN A 70 -30.45 17.23 -13.61
CA GLN A 70 -31.78 16.75 -13.95
C GLN A 70 -32.30 15.68 -12.98
N ARG A 71 -31.45 15.16 -12.09
CA ARG A 71 -31.86 14.12 -11.13
C ARG A 71 -32.62 14.69 -9.95
N ALA A 72 -33.53 13.89 -9.41
CA ALA A 72 -34.29 14.21 -8.21
C ALA A 72 -33.35 14.39 -7.00
N SER A 73 -33.76 15.28 -6.08
CA SER A 73 -32.91 15.65 -4.94
C SER A 73 -32.62 14.51 -3.96
N TYR A 74 -33.50 13.51 -3.89
CA TYR A 74 -33.35 12.35 -3.03
C TYR A 74 -33.36 11.08 -3.89
N PRO A 75 -32.24 10.34 -3.97
CA PRO A 75 -32.24 9.02 -4.61
C PRO A 75 -33.13 8.06 -3.80
N SER A 76 -33.79 7.12 -4.48
CA SER A 76 -34.53 6.05 -3.80
C SER A 76 -33.57 5.20 -2.97
N ASN A 77 -34.10 4.51 -1.94
CA ASN A 77 -33.29 3.64 -1.07
C ASN A 77 -32.50 2.58 -1.86
N ASP A 78 -33.05 2.11 -2.98
CA ASP A 78 -32.40 1.13 -3.86
C ASP A 78 -31.14 1.68 -4.58
N MET A 79 -30.99 3.00 -4.64
CA MET A 79 -29.84 3.69 -5.27
C MET A 79 -28.81 4.20 -4.25
N ILE A 80 -29.03 3.95 -2.96
CA ILE A 80 -28.09 4.25 -1.89
C ILE A 80 -27.20 3.02 -1.72
N HIS A 81 -26.03 3.02 -2.34
CA HIS A 81 -25.11 1.90 -2.25
C HIS A 81 -24.07 2.13 -1.15
N THR A 82 -24.10 1.29 -0.12
CA THR A 82 -23.00 1.13 0.83
C THR A 82 -22.03 0.08 0.30
N ASN A 83 -21.09 0.49 -0.56
CA ASN A 83 -19.86 -0.22 -0.95
C ASN A 83 -19.94 -1.78 -0.90
N ASP A 84 -20.83 -2.39 -1.67
CA ASP A 84 -20.93 -3.85 -1.74
C ASP A 84 -19.78 -4.42 -2.58
N SER A 85 -18.68 -4.72 -1.88
CA SER A 85 -17.43 -5.25 -2.44
C SER A 85 -17.57 -6.52 -3.29
N ARG A 86 -18.69 -7.24 -3.20
CA ARG A 86 -18.92 -8.53 -3.86
C ARG A 86 -19.10 -8.43 -5.38
N GLU A 87 -19.43 -7.25 -5.92
CA GLU A 87 -19.70 -7.07 -7.37
C GLU A 87 -18.93 -5.90 -8.01
N TRP A 88 -17.74 -5.57 -7.48
CA TRP A 88 -16.94 -4.41 -7.88
C TRP A 88 -16.71 -4.26 -9.40
N CYS A 89 -16.70 -5.36 -10.16
CA CYS A 89 -16.46 -5.40 -11.61
C CYS A 89 -17.75 -5.53 -12.46
N LYS A 90 -18.93 -5.55 -11.85
CA LYS A 90 -20.22 -5.77 -12.55
C LYS A 90 -21.20 -4.60 -12.45
N THR A 91 -20.87 -3.57 -11.67
CA THR A 91 -21.74 -2.42 -11.46
C THR A 91 -21.50 -1.36 -12.54
N SER A 92 -22.57 -1.03 -13.26
CA SER A 92 -22.69 0.20 -14.04
C SER A 92 -24.04 0.81 -13.71
N GLY A 93 -24.13 2.13 -13.81
CA GLY A 93 -25.33 2.87 -13.42
C GLY A 93 -25.06 3.85 -12.31
N TYR A 94 -26.15 4.49 -11.89
CA TYR A 94 -26.13 5.52 -10.88
C TYR A 94 -26.21 4.97 -9.46
N TYR A 95 -25.47 5.59 -8.55
CA TYR A 95 -25.64 5.44 -7.12
C TYR A 95 -25.26 6.73 -6.38
N ALA A 96 -25.69 6.84 -5.13
CA ALA A 96 -25.34 7.95 -4.26
C ALA A 96 -24.80 7.46 -2.92
N ASP A 97 -23.85 8.23 -2.38
CA ASP A 97 -23.31 8.09 -1.04
C ASP A 97 -23.65 9.37 -0.23
N PRO A 98 -24.69 9.32 0.61
CA PRO A 98 -25.08 10.43 1.47
C PRO A 98 -24.07 10.77 2.57
N GLN A 99 -23.13 9.89 2.91
CA GLN A 99 -22.08 10.18 3.90
C GLN A 99 -20.98 11.05 3.28
N LEU A 100 -20.66 10.80 2.01
CA LEU A 100 -19.66 11.56 1.24
C LEU A 100 -20.25 12.76 0.47
N TRP A 101 -21.57 12.98 0.55
CA TRP A 101 -22.30 13.97 -0.26
C TRP A 101 -21.96 13.86 -1.75
N GLN A 102 -21.93 12.61 -2.22
CA GLN A 102 -21.44 12.26 -3.54
C GLN A 102 -22.50 11.48 -4.30
N GLU A 103 -22.73 11.87 -5.55
CA GLU A 103 -23.46 11.09 -6.53
C GLU A 103 -22.48 10.59 -7.58
N THR A 104 -22.66 9.35 -8.03
CA THR A 104 -21.76 8.72 -9.00
C THR A 104 -22.54 7.98 -10.07
N TYR A 105 -22.07 8.03 -11.31
CA TYR A 105 -22.48 7.14 -12.38
C TYR A 105 -21.26 6.37 -12.88
N ASP A 106 -21.29 5.05 -12.77
CA ASP A 106 -20.23 4.18 -13.27
C ASP A 106 -20.57 3.63 -14.65
N TYR A 107 -19.64 3.76 -15.59
CA TYR A 107 -19.74 3.22 -16.93
C TYR A 107 -18.66 2.18 -17.19
N ARG A 108 -19.09 0.99 -17.64
CA ARG A 108 -18.22 -0.10 -18.10
C ARG A 108 -18.69 -0.59 -19.48
N PRO A 109 -17.83 -0.59 -20.50
CA PRO A 109 -18.14 -1.25 -21.76
C PRO A 109 -18.32 -2.76 -21.59
N GLY A 110 -19.20 -3.35 -22.39
CA GLY A 110 -19.52 -4.78 -22.37
C GLY A 110 -20.99 -5.06 -22.06
N LEU A 111 -21.36 -6.33 -21.98
CA LEU A 111 -22.73 -6.75 -21.62
C LEU A 111 -22.91 -6.68 -20.10
N THR A 112 -23.27 -5.52 -19.58
CA THR A 112 -23.71 -5.41 -18.19
C THR A 112 -25.12 -6.01 -18.06
N PRO A 113 -25.42 -6.77 -16.99
CA PRO A 113 -26.79 -7.18 -16.70
C PRO A 113 -27.59 -5.93 -16.34
N THR A 114 -28.17 -5.24 -17.32
CA THR A 114 -29.15 -4.19 -17.04
C THR A 114 -30.43 -4.85 -16.55
N GLU A 115 -30.88 -4.49 -15.35
CA GLU A 115 -32.23 -4.86 -14.92
C GLU A 115 -33.24 -4.31 -15.95
N PRO A 116 -34.21 -5.13 -16.39
CA PRO A 116 -35.00 -4.87 -17.59
C PRO A 116 -35.96 -3.66 -17.53
N ASN A 117 -35.97 -2.85 -16.46
CA ASN A 117 -37.05 -1.91 -16.19
C ASN A 117 -36.68 -0.44 -15.90
N THR A 118 -35.44 -0.02 -16.10
CA THR A 118 -35.08 1.41 -15.98
C THR A 118 -34.40 1.91 -17.24
N LEU A 119 -35.16 2.69 -18.03
CA LEU A 119 -34.66 3.40 -19.21
C LEU A 119 -33.81 4.60 -18.75
N GLU A 120 -32.65 4.34 -18.15
CA GLU A 120 -31.73 5.37 -17.67
C GLU A 120 -30.75 5.76 -18.78
N PHE A 121 -30.73 7.05 -19.13
CA PHE A 121 -29.77 7.58 -20.10
C PHE A 121 -28.47 8.01 -19.40
N PRO A 122 -27.32 7.40 -19.72
CA PRO A 122 -26.03 7.83 -19.17
C PRO A 122 -25.68 9.27 -19.60
N PRO A 123 -24.74 9.93 -18.89
CA PRO A 123 -24.02 11.07 -19.46
C PRO A 123 -23.51 10.77 -20.88
N GLY A 124 -23.54 11.76 -21.76
CA GLY A 124 -23.08 11.64 -23.14
C GLY A 124 -21.56 11.51 -23.25
N GLY A 125 -21.10 10.83 -24.31
CA GLY A 125 -19.69 10.73 -24.67
C GLY A 125 -18.85 9.76 -23.83
N LEU A 126 -19.45 9.04 -22.87
CA LEU A 126 -18.71 8.08 -22.02
C LEU A 126 -17.97 6.98 -22.79
N PRO A 127 -18.51 6.37 -23.86
CA PRO A 127 -17.78 5.37 -24.64
C PRO A 127 -16.49 5.92 -25.25
N ASP A 128 -16.54 7.11 -25.84
CA ASP A 128 -15.38 7.75 -26.49
C ASP A 128 -14.34 8.18 -25.45
N ILE A 129 -14.81 8.75 -24.33
CA ILE A 129 -13.94 9.14 -23.20
C ILE A 129 -13.27 7.90 -22.59
N PHE A 130 -14.00 6.79 -22.44
CA PHE A 130 -13.46 5.53 -21.93
C PHE A 130 -12.34 5.03 -22.85
N ALA A 131 -12.56 5.01 -24.17
CA ALA A 131 -11.54 4.57 -25.12
C ALA A 131 -10.31 5.48 -25.10
N LEU A 132 -10.50 6.80 -25.07
CA LEU A 132 -9.43 7.79 -24.97
C LEU A 132 -8.58 7.61 -23.70
N LEU A 133 -9.23 7.62 -22.54
CA LEU A 133 -8.53 7.54 -21.25
C LEU A 133 -7.94 6.15 -21.02
N GLY A 134 -8.58 5.08 -21.50
CA GLY A 134 -8.03 3.73 -21.47
C GLY A 134 -6.76 3.58 -22.28
N LYS A 135 -6.69 4.19 -23.47
CA LYS A 135 -5.45 4.26 -24.26
C LYS A 135 -4.37 5.07 -23.55
N ALA A 136 -4.73 6.24 -23.03
CA ALA A 136 -3.80 7.10 -22.30
C ALA A 136 -3.21 6.39 -21.07
N ALA A 137 -4.05 5.72 -20.27
CA ALA A 137 -3.62 4.97 -19.08
C ALA A 137 -2.61 3.87 -19.42
N ARG A 138 -2.80 3.15 -20.53
CA ARG A 138 -1.85 2.12 -20.98
C ARG A 138 -0.50 2.72 -21.39
N ASN A 139 -0.50 3.82 -22.14
CA ASN A 139 0.75 4.51 -22.51
C ASN A 139 1.51 5.01 -21.27
N ILE A 140 0.79 5.54 -20.27
CA ILE A 140 1.38 5.98 -19.00
C ILE A 140 1.94 4.78 -18.22
N LEU A 141 1.23 3.66 -18.20
CA LEU A 141 1.69 2.44 -17.55
C LEU A 141 2.93 1.85 -18.23
N ASP A 142 3.01 1.91 -19.57
CA ASP A 142 4.20 1.53 -20.33
C ASP A 142 5.38 2.47 -20.06
N ALA A 143 5.13 3.78 -19.93
CA ALA A 143 6.14 4.75 -19.50
C ALA A 143 6.69 4.46 -18.09
N ILE A 144 5.82 4.12 -17.14
CA ILE A 144 6.24 3.70 -15.78
C ILE A 144 7.04 2.40 -15.86
N SER A 145 6.60 1.44 -16.69
CA SER A 145 7.31 0.18 -16.91
C SER A 145 8.72 0.39 -17.46
N PHE A 146 8.86 1.30 -18.42
CA PHE A 146 10.15 1.71 -18.98
C PHE A 146 11.05 2.33 -17.90
N TYR A 147 10.52 3.25 -17.09
CA TYR A 147 11.29 3.87 -15.99
C TYR A 147 11.79 2.84 -14.97
N LEU A 148 10.98 1.82 -14.69
CA LEU A 148 11.32 0.71 -13.81
C LEU A 148 12.19 -0.37 -14.49
N ASN A 149 12.67 -0.15 -15.72
CA ASN A 149 13.45 -1.13 -16.50
C ASN A 149 12.76 -2.52 -16.61
N LEU A 150 11.44 -2.53 -16.69
CA LEU A 150 10.67 -3.77 -16.91
C LEU A 150 10.73 -4.18 -18.38
N ARG A 151 10.46 -5.45 -18.64
CA ARG A 151 10.29 -5.96 -20.02
C ARG A 151 9.10 -5.27 -20.68
N SER A 152 9.03 -5.34 -22.01
CA SER A 152 7.92 -4.76 -22.77
C SER A 152 6.57 -5.32 -22.29
N SER A 153 5.63 -4.43 -21.95
CA SER A 153 4.23 -4.75 -21.60
C SER A 153 4.03 -5.67 -20.38
N PRO A 154 4.65 -5.38 -19.22
CA PRO A 154 4.67 -6.30 -18.06
C PRO A 154 3.30 -6.48 -17.40
N PHE A 155 2.36 -5.56 -17.66
CA PHE A 155 1.01 -5.59 -17.10
C PHE A 155 -0.06 -6.06 -18.10
N SER A 156 0.32 -6.43 -19.32
CA SER A 156 -0.65 -6.81 -20.36
C SER A 156 -1.52 -8.00 -19.95
N GLU A 157 -0.94 -8.98 -19.25
CA GLU A 157 -1.65 -10.18 -18.79
C GLU A 157 -2.75 -9.88 -17.76
N ILE A 158 -2.55 -8.86 -16.92
CA ILE A 158 -3.51 -8.46 -15.89
C ILE A 158 -4.55 -7.45 -16.38
N LEU A 159 -4.43 -6.92 -17.60
CA LEU A 159 -5.35 -5.92 -18.15
C LEU A 159 -6.37 -6.52 -19.13
N ASP A 160 -7.53 -5.87 -19.26
CA ASP A 160 -8.55 -6.23 -20.26
C ASP A 160 -7.97 -6.29 -21.69
N ASN A 161 -8.57 -7.10 -22.56
CA ASN A 161 -8.23 -7.08 -23.98
C ASN A 161 -8.78 -5.80 -24.63
N VAL A 162 -8.08 -5.26 -25.63
CA VAL A 162 -8.56 -4.14 -26.45
C VAL A 162 -8.52 -4.58 -27.91
N PRO A 163 -9.67 -4.83 -28.56
CA PRO A 163 -11.04 -4.75 -28.03
C PRO A 163 -11.36 -5.87 -27.02
N LEU A 164 -12.40 -5.66 -26.20
CA LEU A 164 -12.93 -6.68 -25.27
C LEU A 164 -13.41 -7.90 -26.04
N ARG A 165 -13.31 -9.11 -25.46
CA ARG A 165 -13.85 -10.30 -26.10
C ARG A 165 -15.37 -10.33 -25.97
N ASN A 166 -15.99 -11.16 -26.80
CA ASN A 166 -17.44 -11.26 -26.85
C ASN A 166 -18.01 -11.73 -25.49
N ARG A 167 -19.02 -11.01 -24.96
CA ARG A 167 -19.64 -11.23 -23.64
C ARG A 167 -18.76 -10.93 -22.41
N GLU A 168 -17.62 -10.26 -22.58
CA GLU A 168 -16.85 -9.73 -21.45
C GLU A 168 -17.35 -8.32 -21.05
N ILE A 169 -17.24 -8.00 -19.77
CA ILE A 169 -17.40 -6.65 -19.24
C ILE A 169 -16.00 -6.14 -18.89
N SER A 170 -15.74 -4.87 -19.17
CA SER A 170 -14.51 -4.21 -18.76
C SER A 170 -14.31 -4.25 -17.24
N SER A 171 -13.13 -4.70 -16.81
CA SER A 171 -12.67 -4.60 -15.42
C SER A 171 -12.37 -3.15 -15.05
N SER A 172 -11.97 -2.31 -16.02
CA SER A 172 -11.80 -0.87 -15.85
C SER A 172 -13.13 -0.11 -15.89
N VAL A 173 -13.21 1.02 -15.18
CA VAL A 173 -14.44 1.83 -15.03
C VAL A 173 -14.19 3.29 -15.31
N LEU A 174 -15.16 3.94 -15.96
CA LEU A 174 -15.24 5.39 -16.06
C LEU A 174 -16.33 5.88 -15.09
N SER A 175 -15.91 6.50 -13.99
CA SER A 175 -16.79 7.06 -12.98
C SER A 175 -17.01 8.55 -13.24
N VAL A 176 -18.26 8.97 -13.27
CA VAL A 176 -18.63 10.38 -13.28
C VAL A 176 -19.20 10.72 -11.91
N CYS A 177 -18.63 11.70 -11.21
CA CYS A 177 -19.03 12.04 -9.84
C CYS A 177 -19.49 13.49 -9.75
N CYS A 178 -20.48 13.76 -8.89
CA CYS A 178 -20.87 15.10 -8.46
C CYS A 178 -20.83 15.18 -6.94
N HIS A 179 -20.07 16.14 -6.41
CA HIS A 179 -19.95 16.39 -4.98
C HIS A 179 -20.74 17.64 -4.58
N ALA A 180 -21.26 17.65 -3.35
CA ALA A 180 -21.82 18.85 -2.71
C ALA A 180 -23.04 19.46 -3.41
N ARG A 181 -23.87 18.64 -4.11
CA ARG A 181 -25.09 19.15 -4.72
C ARG A 181 -26.10 19.52 -3.60
N PRO A 182 -26.75 20.70 -3.63
CA PRO A 182 -27.69 21.14 -2.58
C PRO A 182 -28.87 20.21 -2.32
N SER A 183 -29.16 19.31 -3.26
CA SER A 183 -30.16 18.26 -3.13
C SER A 183 -30.06 17.43 -1.83
N PHE A 184 -28.86 17.30 -1.25
CA PHE A 184 -28.67 16.60 0.02
C PHE A 184 -29.17 17.40 1.24
N GLN A 185 -29.38 18.73 1.14
CA GLN A 185 -29.74 19.62 2.25
C GLN A 185 -31.25 19.64 2.57
N GLY A 186 -32.13 19.27 1.63
CA GLY A 186 -33.59 19.43 1.75
C GLY A 186 -34.31 18.49 2.75
N GLY A 187 -33.64 17.47 3.25
CA GLY A 187 -34.21 16.35 4.00
C GLY A 187 -33.88 16.38 5.49
N GLN A 188 -32.92 17.21 5.91
CA GLN A 188 -32.67 17.48 7.34
C GLN A 188 -33.41 18.72 7.85
N HIS A 189 -33.95 19.57 6.97
CA HIS A 189 -34.62 20.82 7.38
C HIS A 189 -36.10 20.67 7.77
N HIS A 190 -36.69 19.47 7.72
CA HIS A 190 -38.09 19.28 8.11
C HIS A 190 -38.36 18.55 9.44
N SER A 191 -37.34 18.28 10.25
CA SER A 191 -37.60 17.66 11.56
C SER A 191 -36.56 17.92 12.65
N LEU A 192 -35.94 19.10 12.70
CA LEU A 192 -35.20 19.53 13.90
C LEU A 192 -35.48 21.02 14.14
N PRO A 193 -35.98 21.41 15.33
CA PRO A 193 -36.05 22.82 15.69
C PRO A 193 -34.63 23.36 15.73
N GLN A 194 -34.51 24.60 15.27
CA GLN A 194 -33.35 25.46 15.36
C GLN A 194 -32.82 25.47 16.80
N ASP A 195 -31.85 24.60 17.10
CA ASP A 195 -31.04 24.68 18.30
C ASP A 195 -29.57 24.60 17.89
N GLU A 196 -28.83 25.62 18.30
CA GLU A 196 -27.44 25.80 17.99
C GLU A 196 -26.61 24.64 18.57
N GLY A 197 -25.72 24.06 17.76
CA GLY A 197 -24.58 23.31 18.31
C GLY A 197 -24.53 21.80 18.07
N GLN A 198 -25.23 21.23 17.08
CA GLN A 198 -24.96 19.87 16.63
C GLN A 198 -24.42 19.85 15.20
N LEU A 199 -23.17 20.31 15.03
CA LEU A 199 -22.34 19.87 13.93
C LEU A 199 -22.34 18.34 13.98
N VAL A 200 -22.99 17.70 13.00
CA VAL A 200 -22.79 16.27 12.72
C VAL A 200 -21.27 16.11 12.61
N MET A 201 -20.69 15.37 13.56
CA MET A 201 -19.26 15.08 13.61
C MET A 201 -18.90 14.35 12.32
N PHE A 202 -18.39 15.09 11.33
CA PHE A 202 -17.81 14.55 10.12
C PHE A 202 -16.62 13.69 10.55
N SER A 203 -16.68 12.39 10.30
CA SER A 203 -15.55 11.51 10.56
C SER A 203 -14.35 12.01 9.74
N ASP A 204 -13.41 12.68 10.41
CA ASP A 204 -12.04 12.76 9.93
C ASP A 204 -11.56 11.31 9.72
N ASN A 205 -10.98 11.05 8.55
CA ASN A 205 -10.35 9.79 8.12
C ASN A 205 -11.27 8.66 7.63
N ASP A 206 -11.58 8.71 6.34
CA ASP A 206 -11.04 7.68 5.46
C ASP A 206 -10.29 8.37 4.32
N HIS A 207 -8.96 8.31 4.36
CA HIS A 207 -8.16 8.69 3.21
C HIS A 207 -8.48 7.72 2.09
N LEU A 208 -9.06 8.21 1.00
CA LEU A 208 -9.47 7.37 -0.11
C LEU A 208 -8.23 6.98 -0.90
N MET A 209 -7.84 5.72 -0.77
CA MET A 209 -6.89 5.09 -1.68
C MET A 209 -7.67 4.39 -2.78
N ASP A 210 -7.34 4.72 -4.02
CA ASP A 210 -7.92 4.04 -5.15
C ASP A 210 -7.30 2.63 -5.30
N LYS A 211 -8.13 1.62 -5.56
CA LYS A 211 -7.69 0.23 -5.75
C LYS A 211 -7.23 -0.07 -7.18
N SER A 212 -7.29 0.92 -8.07
CA SER A 212 -6.84 0.79 -9.47
C SER A 212 -5.32 0.63 -9.60
N LEU A 213 -4.85 0.39 -10.83
CA LEU A 213 -3.45 0.56 -11.20
C LEU A 213 -3.12 2.05 -11.33
N ILE A 214 -3.89 2.75 -12.16
CA ILE A 214 -3.73 4.18 -12.46
C ILE A 214 -5.12 4.79 -12.63
N THR A 215 -5.29 6.01 -12.13
CA THR A 215 -6.49 6.80 -12.41
C THR A 215 -6.15 8.11 -13.10
N LEU A 216 -6.91 8.42 -14.14
CA LEU A 216 -6.91 9.72 -14.81
C LEU A 216 -8.19 10.46 -14.46
N MET A 217 -8.07 11.68 -13.96
CA MET A 217 -9.18 12.46 -13.46
C MET A 217 -9.17 13.89 -14.01
N LYS A 218 -10.32 14.35 -14.47
CA LYS A 218 -10.58 15.75 -14.81
C LYS A 218 -11.78 16.25 -14.02
N SER A 219 -11.68 17.45 -13.47
CA SER A 219 -12.74 18.14 -12.73
C SER A 219 -13.12 19.45 -13.40
N ASP A 220 -14.33 19.92 -13.12
CA ASP A 220 -14.81 21.24 -13.56
C ASP A 220 -14.37 22.38 -12.62
N LYS A 221 -14.04 22.04 -11.36
CA LYS A 221 -13.62 22.94 -10.29
C LYS A 221 -12.52 22.32 -9.45
N ALA A 222 -11.67 23.17 -8.88
CA ALA A 222 -10.66 22.74 -7.94
C ALA A 222 -11.30 22.17 -6.66
N GLY A 223 -10.62 21.19 -6.05
CA GLY A 223 -10.98 20.62 -4.75
C GLY A 223 -10.32 19.27 -4.46
N LEU A 224 -9.57 18.71 -5.41
CA LEU A 224 -8.85 17.46 -5.23
C LEU A 224 -7.51 17.71 -4.56
N HIS A 225 -7.31 17.10 -3.40
CA HIS A 225 -6.06 17.13 -2.67
C HIS A 225 -5.38 15.77 -2.75
N VAL A 226 -4.05 15.82 -2.94
CA VAL A 226 -3.18 14.65 -2.88
C VAL A 226 -2.16 14.85 -1.78
N ARG A 227 -1.78 13.76 -1.11
CA ARG A 227 -0.69 13.77 -0.13
C ARG A 227 0.65 13.52 -0.82
N ASP A 228 1.57 14.47 -0.68
CA ASP A 228 2.93 14.36 -1.19
C ASP A 228 3.78 13.34 -0.39
N PHE A 229 4.99 13.06 -0.87
CA PHE A 229 5.94 12.15 -0.19
C PHE A 229 6.34 12.64 1.22
N HIS A 230 6.26 13.94 1.49
CA HIS A 230 6.51 14.52 2.81
C HIS A 230 5.28 14.46 3.73
N GLY A 231 4.19 13.87 3.26
CA GLY A 231 2.95 13.72 4.01
C GLY A 231 2.08 14.99 4.03
N ARG A 232 2.38 16.00 3.20
CA ARG A 232 1.64 17.26 3.11
C ARG A 232 0.52 17.15 2.08
N TRP A 233 -0.63 17.72 2.41
CA TRP A 233 -1.74 17.85 1.47
C TRP A 233 -1.54 19.08 0.60
N PHE A 234 -1.75 18.95 -0.70
CA PHE A 234 -1.74 20.06 -1.64
C PHE A 234 -2.82 19.85 -2.70
N LEU A 235 -3.34 20.95 -3.23
CA LEU A 235 -4.40 20.98 -4.23
C LEU A 235 -3.80 20.67 -5.61
N VAL A 236 -4.30 19.65 -6.31
CA VAL A 236 -3.71 19.18 -7.57
C VAL A 236 -4.44 19.66 -8.82
N ASP A 237 -5.68 20.12 -8.66
CA ASP A 237 -6.57 20.48 -9.77
C ASP A 237 -6.92 21.98 -9.83
N GLU A 238 -6.13 22.83 -9.14
CA GLU A 238 -6.30 24.29 -9.15
C GLU A 238 -5.92 24.93 -10.49
N ASP A 239 -4.78 24.51 -11.04
CA ASP A 239 -4.14 25.12 -12.22
C ASP A 239 -4.12 24.14 -13.40
N LEU A 240 -5.26 23.49 -13.65
CA LEU A 240 -5.44 22.59 -14.80
C LEU A 240 -5.93 23.36 -16.03
N GLY A 241 -5.16 23.25 -17.10
CA GLY A 241 -5.55 23.71 -18.42
C GLY A 241 -6.76 22.97 -19.00
N PRO A 242 -7.39 23.52 -20.04
CA PRO A 242 -8.57 22.92 -20.68
C PRO A 242 -8.30 21.56 -21.33
N GLN A 243 -7.03 21.24 -21.62
CA GLN A 243 -6.56 19.99 -22.20
C GLN A 243 -5.87 19.08 -21.18
N GLU A 244 -5.87 19.44 -19.90
CA GLU A 244 -5.12 18.73 -18.87
C GLU A 244 -6.04 17.87 -18.00
N ALA A 245 -5.48 16.76 -17.51
CA ALA A 245 -6.06 15.93 -16.47
C ALA A 245 -4.97 15.48 -15.49
N VAL A 246 -5.36 15.20 -14.25
CA VAL A 246 -4.44 14.66 -13.24
C VAL A 246 -4.36 13.14 -13.43
N VAL A 247 -3.16 12.59 -13.29
CA VAL A 247 -2.94 11.15 -13.18
C VAL A 247 -2.33 10.83 -11.82
N PHE A 248 -2.79 9.75 -11.20
CA PHE A 248 -2.23 9.25 -9.95
C PHE A 248 -2.29 7.71 -9.87
N PRO A 249 -1.29 7.08 -9.22
CA PRO A 249 -1.20 5.63 -9.04
C PRO A 249 -2.14 5.13 -7.95
N GLY A 250 -2.70 3.94 -8.16
CA GLY A 250 -3.51 3.24 -7.17
C GLY A 250 -2.79 2.08 -6.49
N LEU A 251 -3.48 1.44 -5.54
CA LEU A 251 -2.95 0.37 -4.72
C LEU A 251 -2.56 -0.88 -5.52
N ALA A 252 -3.27 -1.19 -6.61
CA ALA A 252 -2.91 -2.36 -7.42
C ALA A 252 -1.54 -2.16 -8.08
N LEU A 253 -1.20 -0.92 -8.46
CA LEU A 253 0.11 -0.63 -9.05
C LEU A 253 1.21 -0.68 -7.99
N TYR A 254 0.94 -0.17 -6.79
CA TYR A 254 1.83 -0.34 -5.63
C TYR A 254 2.12 -1.83 -5.38
N GLN A 255 1.09 -2.68 -5.36
CA GLN A 255 1.25 -4.11 -5.18
C GLN A 255 2.01 -4.77 -6.34
N ALA A 256 1.70 -4.43 -7.59
CA ALA A 256 2.32 -5.03 -8.76
C ALA A 256 3.78 -4.58 -8.96
N THR A 257 4.14 -3.40 -8.43
CA THR A 257 5.49 -2.85 -8.48
C THR A 257 6.28 -3.11 -7.20
N ALA A 258 5.86 -4.02 -6.32
CA ALA A 258 6.54 -4.31 -5.05
C ALA A 258 6.82 -3.06 -4.18
N GLY A 259 5.96 -2.05 -4.26
CA GLY A 259 6.09 -0.79 -3.53
C GLY A 259 7.02 0.26 -4.13
N TYR A 260 7.54 0.05 -5.35
CA TYR A 260 8.39 1.05 -6.02
C TYR A 260 7.59 2.25 -6.52
N VAL A 261 6.28 2.11 -6.72
CA VAL A 261 5.36 3.21 -7.01
C VAL A 261 4.37 3.36 -5.86
N ASN A 262 4.47 4.46 -5.11
CA ASN A 262 3.58 4.73 -3.99
C ASN A 262 2.16 5.06 -4.49
N PRO A 263 1.10 4.56 -3.83
CA PRO A 263 -0.27 4.91 -4.18
C PRO A 263 -0.58 6.34 -3.71
N ALA A 264 -1.46 7.02 -4.43
CA ALA A 264 -1.93 8.34 -4.02
C ALA A 264 -2.96 8.25 -2.91
N LEU A 265 -2.79 9.10 -1.88
CA LEU A 265 -3.83 9.38 -0.89
C LEU A 265 -4.62 10.60 -1.34
N LEU A 266 -5.94 10.43 -1.43
CA LEU A 266 -6.83 11.43 -1.98
C LEU A 266 -7.78 11.95 -0.90
N LYS A 267 -8.10 13.24 -0.99
CA LYS A 267 -9.22 13.87 -0.29
C LYS A 267 -9.87 14.89 -1.22
N THR A 268 -11.20 14.88 -1.27
CA THR A 268 -11.96 15.96 -1.93
C THR A 268 -12.46 16.92 -0.86
N GLU A 269 -12.15 18.21 -1.00
CA GLU A 269 -12.65 19.22 -0.08
C GLU A 269 -14.03 19.73 -0.51
N ILE A 270 -15.01 19.60 0.39
CA ILE A 270 -16.42 19.91 0.15
C ILE A 270 -16.81 21.26 0.80
N SER A 271 -16.08 21.69 1.84
CA SER A 271 -16.43 22.82 2.71
C SER A 271 -16.56 24.15 1.94
N HIS A 272 -15.69 24.42 0.98
CA HIS A 272 -15.74 25.63 0.14
C HIS A 272 -16.83 25.59 -0.94
N MET A 273 -17.57 24.48 -1.08
CA MET A 273 -18.54 24.26 -2.17
C MET A 273 -19.99 24.58 -1.78
N GLN A 274 -20.25 24.89 -0.51
CA GLN A 274 -21.59 25.10 0.05
C GLN A 274 -22.38 26.27 -0.58
N ALA A 275 -21.70 27.20 -1.28
CA ALA A 275 -22.35 28.33 -1.95
C ALA A 275 -22.71 28.07 -3.43
N ASN A 276 -22.45 26.87 -3.95
CA ASN A 276 -22.60 26.56 -5.37
C ASN A 276 -23.84 25.68 -5.62
N MET A 277 -24.83 26.21 -6.36
CA MET A 277 -26.08 25.50 -6.65
C MET A 277 -25.90 24.16 -7.40
N TYR A 278 -24.72 23.93 -7.95
CA TYR A 278 -24.48 22.91 -8.98
C TYR A 278 -23.44 21.85 -8.59
N GLY A 279 -22.86 21.92 -7.39
CA GLY A 279 -21.81 20.99 -6.96
C GLY A 279 -20.53 21.05 -7.80
N ARG A 280 -19.58 20.12 -7.54
CA ARG A 280 -18.37 19.90 -8.34
C ARG A 280 -18.47 18.58 -9.07
N CYS A 281 -18.34 18.63 -10.39
CA CYS A 281 -18.37 17.46 -11.25
C CYS A 281 -16.94 17.00 -11.61
N SER A 282 -16.76 15.69 -11.70
CA SER A 282 -15.51 15.10 -12.14
C SER A 282 -15.74 13.85 -12.96
N VAL A 283 -14.85 13.60 -13.92
CA VAL A 283 -14.77 12.36 -14.68
C VAL A 283 -13.45 11.69 -14.33
N ALA A 284 -13.52 10.44 -13.88
CA ALA A 284 -12.37 9.65 -13.45
C ALA A 284 -12.37 8.29 -14.14
N PHE A 285 -11.35 8.01 -14.94
CA PHE A 285 -11.09 6.68 -15.50
C PHE A 285 -10.15 5.93 -14.58
N LYS A 286 -10.57 4.75 -14.11
CA LYS A 286 -9.79 3.86 -13.24
C LYS A 286 -9.37 2.63 -14.05
N LEU A 287 -8.07 2.51 -14.32
CA LEU A 287 -7.49 1.34 -14.98
C LEU A 287 -7.40 0.21 -13.96
N MET A 288 -8.26 -0.80 -14.06
CA MET A 288 -8.32 -1.89 -13.09
C MET A 288 -7.66 -3.16 -13.64
N PRO A 289 -7.05 -3.98 -12.77
CA PRO A 289 -6.65 -5.34 -13.16
C PRO A 289 -7.90 -6.22 -13.34
N LYS A 290 -7.78 -7.28 -14.15
CA LYS A 290 -8.83 -8.28 -14.40
C LYS A 290 -9.10 -9.14 -13.16
N SER A 291 -10.36 -9.36 -12.83
CA SER A 291 -10.81 -10.16 -11.67
C SER A 291 -10.16 -11.54 -11.56
N MET A 292 -10.11 -12.27 -12.67
CA MET A 292 -9.59 -13.64 -12.76
C MET A 292 -8.06 -13.73 -12.85
N THR A 293 -7.33 -12.66 -12.51
CA THR A 293 -5.86 -12.63 -12.55
C THR A 293 -5.27 -12.45 -11.16
N SER A 294 -3.94 -12.50 -11.05
CA SER A 294 -3.22 -12.30 -9.80
C SER A 294 -2.17 -11.21 -9.96
N LEU A 295 -2.05 -10.33 -8.96
CA LEU A 295 -0.98 -9.35 -8.87
C LEU A 295 0.30 -10.04 -8.37
N SER A 296 1.33 -10.07 -9.21
CA SER A 296 2.62 -10.73 -8.96
C SER A 296 3.78 -9.77 -9.24
N CYS A 297 4.80 -9.80 -8.39
CA CYS A 297 6.03 -9.05 -8.58
C CYS A 297 7.10 -9.84 -9.37
N SER A 298 6.68 -10.76 -10.25
CA SER A 298 7.60 -11.55 -11.10
C SER A 298 8.41 -10.67 -12.04
N GLU A 299 7.77 -9.68 -12.68
CA GLU A 299 8.44 -8.77 -13.61
C GLU A 299 9.45 -7.87 -12.89
N MET A 300 9.13 -7.42 -11.67
CA MET A 300 10.07 -6.67 -10.82
C MET A 300 11.33 -7.50 -10.52
N ARG A 301 11.16 -8.77 -10.11
CA ARG A 301 12.30 -9.68 -9.88
C ARG A 301 13.09 -9.96 -11.16
N ALA A 302 12.40 -10.14 -12.28
CA ALA A 302 13.04 -10.39 -13.58
C ALA A 302 13.88 -9.20 -14.05
N ALA A 303 13.51 -7.98 -13.66
CA ALA A 303 14.28 -6.75 -13.88
C ALA A 303 15.39 -6.52 -12.83
N GLY A 304 15.55 -7.41 -11.85
CA GLY A 304 16.58 -7.33 -10.82
C GLY A 304 16.23 -6.49 -9.60
N HIS A 305 14.98 -6.07 -9.45
CA HIS A 305 14.53 -5.32 -8.27
C HIS A 305 14.42 -6.22 -7.04
N GLY A 306 14.80 -5.69 -5.88
CA GLY A 306 14.58 -6.35 -4.60
C GLY A 306 13.09 -6.37 -4.25
N VAL A 307 12.53 -7.56 -4.04
CA VAL A 307 11.11 -7.77 -3.68
C VAL A 307 11.02 -8.34 -2.28
N GLU A 308 10.45 -7.56 -1.38
CA GLU A 308 10.28 -7.93 0.02
C GLU A 308 9.27 -9.06 0.22
N ALA A 309 9.39 -9.78 1.34
CA ALA A 309 8.59 -10.97 1.65
C ALA A 309 7.07 -10.76 1.50
N GLN A 310 6.56 -9.57 1.85
CA GLN A 310 5.12 -9.25 1.74
C GLN A 310 4.60 -9.22 0.30
N PHE A 311 5.47 -9.03 -0.69
CA PHE A 311 5.13 -8.96 -2.12
C PHE A 311 5.50 -10.23 -2.89
N GLN A 312 6.09 -11.23 -2.22
CA GLN A 312 6.57 -12.45 -2.89
C GLN A 312 5.45 -13.40 -3.31
N LEU A 313 4.33 -13.38 -2.60
CA LEU A 313 3.17 -14.22 -2.91
C LEU A 313 2.24 -13.49 -3.88
N PRO A 314 1.86 -14.11 -5.01
CA PRO A 314 0.82 -13.57 -5.89
C PRO A 314 -0.49 -13.38 -5.13
N VAL A 315 -1.14 -12.25 -5.34
CA VAL A 315 -2.43 -11.93 -4.71
C VAL A 315 -3.53 -11.99 -5.77
N PRO A 316 -4.54 -12.87 -5.64
CA PRO A 316 -5.69 -12.86 -6.55
C PRO A 316 -6.36 -11.48 -6.56
N VAL A 317 -6.72 -10.98 -7.74
CA VAL A 317 -7.29 -9.64 -7.88
C VAL A 317 -8.63 -9.54 -7.19
N ASP A 318 -9.50 -10.55 -7.30
CA ASP A 318 -10.78 -10.54 -6.59
C ASP A 318 -10.63 -10.43 -5.07
N ASP A 319 -9.70 -11.20 -4.49
CA ASP A 319 -9.35 -11.09 -3.07
C ASP A 319 -8.84 -9.69 -2.73
N PHE A 320 -7.93 -9.15 -3.55
CA PHE A 320 -7.35 -7.83 -3.35
C PHE A 320 -8.42 -6.74 -3.38
N MET A 321 -9.38 -6.83 -4.30
CA MET A 321 -10.45 -5.86 -4.47
C MET A 321 -11.48 -5.91 -3.34
N GLN A 322 -11.71 -7.09 -2.74
CA GLN A 322 -12.63 -7.27 -1.62
C GLN A 322 -12.03 -6.90 -0.26
N ARG A 323 -10.70 -7.03 -0.09
CA ARG A 323 -10.02 -6.69 1.17
C ARG A 323 -10.07 -5.18 1.46
N SER A 324 -10.19 -4.83 2.74
CA SER A 324 -9.92 -3.48 3.22
C SER A 324 -8.41 -3.25 3.29
N HIS A 325 -7.95 -2.08 2.85
CA HIS A 325 -6.53 -1.72 2.82
C HIS A 325 -6.31 -0.54 3.78
N PRO A 326 -6.00 -0.79 5.06
CA PRO A 326 -5.85 0.28 6.03
C PRO A 326 -4.61 1.13 5.73
N THR A 327 -4.80 2.45 5.69
CA THR A 327 -3.75 3.45 5.38
C THR A 327 -2.54 3.36 6.32
N ASP A 328 -2.74 2.98 7.58
CA ASP A 328 -1.69 2.93 8.60
C ASP A 328 -0.57 1.91 8.31
N GLN A 329 -0.86 0.86 7.53
CA GLN A 329 0.14 -0.19 7.22
C GLN A 329 1.11 0.24 6.10
N LEU A 330 0.71 1.18 5.23
CA LEU A 330 1.51 1.61 4.08
C LEU A 330 2.55 2.68 4.45
N PHE A 331 2.19 3.63 5.33
CA PHE A 331 3.01 4.81 5.62
C PHE A 331 3.88 4.70 6.89
N ASN A 332 3.79 3.60 7.66
CA ASN A 332 4.70 3.38 8.79
C ASN A 332 6.14 2.98 8.34
N ARG A 333 6.43 3.06 7.03
CA ARG A 333 7.68 2.64 6.38
C ARG A 333 8.52 3.80 5.83
N HIS A 334 8.44 4.99 6.41
CA HIS A 334 9.41 6.07 6.13
C HIS A 334 10.79 5.75 6.76
N SER A 335 11.44 4.69 6.27
CA SER A 335 12.89 4.48 6.38
C SER A 335 13.35 3.44 5.35
N LEU A 336 13.08 3.65 4.06
CA LEU A 336 13.90 3.05 3.01
C LEU A 336 14.66 4.18 2.32
N GLN A 337 15.98 4.11 2.49
CA GLN A 337 16.96 5.01 1.92
C GLN A 337 16.78 5.02 0.41
N ALA A 338 16.52 6.20 -0.16
CA ALA A 338 16.82 6.43 -1.56
C ALA A 338 18.30 6.09 -1.78
N PHE A 339 18.60 5.21 -2.74
CA PHE A 339 19.97 4.98 -3.19
C PHE A 339 20.47 6.24 -3.88
N THR A 340 21.09 7.13 -3.10
CA THR A 340 21.96 8.17 -3.63
C THR A 340 23.37 7.60 -3.73
N PHE A 341 23.97 7.66 -4.91
CA PHE A 341 25.40 7.39 -5.10
C PHE A 341 26.22 8.32 -4.20
N PRO A 342 27.15 7.83 -3.36
CA PRO A 342 27.98 8.72 -2.56
C PRO A 342 29.11 9.29 -3.42
N THR A 343 29.03 10.59 -3.71
CA THR A 343 30.23 11.39 -3.99
C THR A 343 31.01 11.54 -2.69
N ALA A 344 32.28 11.11 -2.72
CA ALA A 344 33.22 11.26 -1.63
C ALA A 344 33.46 12.74 -1.31
N GLN A 345 33.26 13.15 -0.06
CA GLN A 345 34.11 14.17 0.54
C GLN A 345 34.15 14.07 2.07
N ASP A 346 35.38 14.22 2.52
CA ASP A 346 35.95 14.08 3.85
C ASP A 346 35.64 15.32 4.72
N GLY A 347 35.54 15.16 6.05
CA GLY A 347 35.36 16.32 6.94
C GLY A 347 34.71 16.05 8.29
N SER A 348 35.55 15.99 9.32
CA SER A 348 35.26 15.63 10.72
C SER A 348 34.77 16.79 11.63
N VAL A 349 34.21 16.40 12.79
CA VAL A 349 34.21 17.06 14.14
C VAL A 349 32.94 17.82 14.67
N LYS A 350 32.10 17.06 15.40
CA LYS A 350 31.58 17.22 16.81
C LYS A 350 30.49 18.26 17.23
N PRO A 351 29.80 18.02 18.39
CA PRO A 351 28.36 18.23 18.55
C PRO A 351 27.93 19.30 19.57
N ALA A 352 26.63 19.67 19.57
CA ALA A 352 25.98 20.40 20.66
C ALA A 352 24.61 19.82 21.04
N ARG A 353 24.34 19.80 22.35
CA ARG A 353 23.25 19.10 23.06
C ARG A 353 21.93 19.88 23.10
N ARG A 354 20.84 19.09 23.11
CA ARG A 354 19.54 19.23 23.82
C ARG A 354 18.60 20.40 23.49
N ARG A 355 17.45 20.05 22.90
CA ARG A 355 16.11 20.32 23.47
C ARG A 355 15.14 19.17 23.13
N LYS A 356 14.23 18.91 24.07
CA LYS A 356 13.50 17.67 24.34
C LYS A 356 12.06 17.82 23.84
N ASN A 357 11.55 16.91 23.01
CA ASN A 357 10.15 16.49 22.99
C ASN A 357 10.01 15.09 22.37
N SER A 358 9.44 14.19 23.17
CA SER A 358 9.15 12.77 22.97
C SER A 358 7.87 12.58 22.15
N SER A 359 7.78 11.66 21.17
CA SER A 359 7.54 10.23 21.42
C SER A 359 8.15 9.34 20.30
N LYS A 360 9.41 8.94 20.49
CA LYS A 360 9.97 7.76 19.80
C LYS A 360 9.62 6.52 20.63
N CYS A 361 9.17 5.47 19.94
CA CYS A 361 9.02 4.13 20.48
C CYS A 361 10.31 3.75 21.22
N LYS A 362 10.23 3.54 22.54
CA LYS A 362 11.39 3.09 23.31
C LYS A 362 11.77 1.70 22.81
N PRO A 363 13.07 1.38 22.63
CA PRO A 363 13.51 0.01 22.42
C PRO A 363 12.89 -0.85 23.53
N LEU A 364 12.28 -1.97 23.15
CA LEU A 364 11.71 -2.90 24.12
C LEU A 364 12.83 -3.34 25.09
N PRO A 365 12.53 -3.53 26.39
CA PRO A 365 13.51 -4.08 27.32
C PRO A 365 14.15 -5.35 26.74
N PRO A 366 15.47 -5.56 26.90
CA PRO A 366 16.17 -6.70 26.29
C PRO A 366 15.49 -8.05 26.56
N SER A 367 14.92 -8.24 27.77
CA SER A 367 14.14 -9.42 28.14
C SER A 367 12.85 -9.60 27.33
N LYS A 368 12.17 -8.51 26.96
CA LYS A 368 10.96 -8.52 26.14
C LYS A 368 11.28 -8.78 24.67
N ARG A 369 12.36 -8.20 24.14
CA ARG A 369 12.87 -8.48 22.78
C ARG A 369 13.27 -9.94 22.64
N LEU A 370 14.06 -10.45 23.59
CA LEU A 370 14.50 -11.85 23.63
C LEU A 370 13.33 -12.84 23.68
N ARG A 371 12.28 -12.52 24.45
CA ARG A 371 11.08 -13.34 24.53
C ARG A 371 10.29 -13.36 23.22
N LEU A 372 10.09 -12.22 22.58
CA LEU A 372 9.36 -12.15 21.30
C LEU A 372 10.11 -12.89 20.20
N GLU A 373 11.44 -12.80 20.19
CA GLU A 373 12.26 -13.53 19.22
C GLU A 373 12.18 -15.03 19.41
N ALA A 374 12.31 -15.51 20.65
CA ALA A 374 12.20 -16.93 20.94
C ALA A 374 10.80 -17.49 20.58
N GLN A 375 9.75 -16.67 20.71
CA GLN A 375 8.40 -17.03 20.25
C GLN A 375 8.29 -17.07 18.71
N ARG A 376 8.91 -16.14 18.00
CA ARG A 376 8.97 -16.15 16.53
C ARG A 376 9.69 -17.39 16.02
N VAL A 377 10.86 -17.69 16.55
CA VAL A 377 11.68 -18.84 16.14
C VAL A 377 10.97 -20.17 16.42
N LEU A 378 10.24 -20.29 17.54
CA LEU A 378 9.42 -21.46 17.77
C LEU A 378 8.35 -21.63 16.67
N LYS A 379 7.63 -20.56 16.34
CA LYS A 379 6.52 -20.61 15.37
C LYS A 379 7.00 -20.83 13.93
N GLU A 380 8.12 -20.23 13.53
CA GLU A 380 8.57 -20.23 12.14
C GLU A 380 9.56 -21.35 11.81
N ARG A 381 10.38 -21.78 12.78
CA ARG A 381 11.42 -22.78 12.55
C ARG A 381 11.13 -24.10 13.23
N VAL A 382 10.87 -24.08 14.54
CA VAL A 382 10.68 -25.33 15.30
C VAL A 382 9.38 -26.03 14.89
N GLN A 383 8.29 -25.28 14.68
CA GLN A 383 7.02 -25.84 14.21
C GLN A 383 7.16 -26.44 12.79
N ASP A 384 7.87 -25.77 11.87
CA ASP A 384 8.13 -26.28 10.52
C ASP A 384 8.97 -27.58 10.54
N ILE A 385 9.98 -27.66 11.42
CA ILE A 385 10.77 -28.89 11.60
C ILE A 385 9.89 -30.02 12.15
N ALA A 386 9.03 -29.73 13.12
CA ALA A 386 8.12 -30.70 13.71
C ALA A 386 7.09 -31.21 12.67
N ASP A 387 6.50 -30.31 11.88
CA ASP A 387 5.53 -30.63 10.84
C ASP A 387 6.16 -31.49 9.73
N LYS A 388 7.38 -31.15 9.28
CA LYS A 388 8.14 -31.96 8.30
C LYS A 388 8.46 -33.37 8.79
N ARG A 389 8.60 -33.55 10.11
CA ARG A 389 8.89 -34.84 10.74
C ARG A 389 7.63 -35.55 11.25
N GLY A 390 6.44 -34.96 11.09
CA GLY A 390 5.18 -35.52 11.60
C GLY A 390 5.08 -35.57 13.12
N ILE A 391 5.84 -34.74 13.83
CA ILE A 391 5.94 -34.72 15.29
C ILE A 391 4.97 -33.69 15.86
N LYS A 392 4.09 -34.10 16.78
CA LYS A 392 3.25 -33.17 17.53
C LYS A 392 3.98 -32.66 18.77
N LEU A 393 4.40 -31.40 18.77
CA LEU A 393 5.07 -30.77 19.92
C LEU A 393 4.15 -30.78 21.15
N ARG A 394 4.61 -31.41 22.23
CA ARG A 394 3.98 -31.36 23.56
C ARG A 394 5.02 -30.89 24.58
N PHE A 395 4.91 -29.64 24.99
CA PHE A 395 5.84 -29.03 25.93
C PHE A 395 5.63 -29.57 27.35
N CYS A 396 6.73 -29.71 28.09
CA CYS A 396 6.71 -29.99 29.52
C CYS A 396 6.37 -28.72 30.32
N ASN A 397 6.06 -28.86 31.61
CA ASN A 397 6.13 -27.75 32.55
C ASN A 397 7.61 -27.48 32.90
N LEU A 398 7.98 -26.22 33.17
CA LEU A 398 9.37 -25.83 33.44
C LEU A 398 9.95 -26.61 34.63
N LYS A 399 9.22 -26.67 35.75
CA LYS A 399 9.67 -27.36 36.97
C LYS A 399 9.88 -28.86 36.76
N ASP A 400 8.98 -29.48 36.01
CA ASP A 400 9.07 -30.92 35.72
C ASP A 400 10.21 -31.19 34.74
N CYS A 401 10.39 -30.30 33.74
CA CYS A 401 11.41 -30.48 32.73
C CYS A 401 12.84 -30.33 33.26
N GLU A 402 13.07 -29.40 34.19
CA GLU A 402 14.38 -29.19 34.81
C GLU A 402 14.86 -30.44 35.56
N SER A 403 13.95 -31.22 36.14
CA SER A 403 14.29 -32.46 36.87
C SER A 403 14.86 -33.56 35.97
N HIS A 404 14.54 -33.54 34.67
CA HIS A 404 14.91 -34.60 33.73
C HIS A 404 15.67 -34.09 32.50
N VAL A 405 16.03 -32.80 32.42
CA VAL A 405 16.65 -32.20 31.22
C VAL A 405 18.01 -32.84 30.86
N HIS A 406 18.70 -33.40 31.85
CA HIS A 406 19.98 -34.11 31.72
C HIS A 406 19.88 -35.64 31.83
N SER A 407 18.67 -36.17 32.05
CA SER A 407 18.44 -37.62 32.15
C SER A 407 18.29 -38.24 30.76
N LEU A 408 18.92 -39.40 30.55
CA LEU A 408 18.79 -40.18 29.32
C LEU A 408 17.37 -40.75 29.15
N ASP A 409 16.66 -41.01 30.25
CA ASP A 409 15.28 -41.54 30.27
C ASP A 409 14.22 -40.42 30.34
N SER A 410 14.53 -39.24 29.81
CA SER A 410 13.59 -38.11 29.83
C SER A 410 12.37 -38.35 28.92
N PRO A 411 11.14 -38.04 29.37
CA PRO A 411 9.92 -38.19 28.55
C PRO A 411 9.91 -37.28 27.30
N CYS A 412 10.76 -36.27 27.25
CA CYS A 412 10.92 -35.38 26.09
C CYS A 412 12.21 -35.62 25.30
N ALA A 413 13.06 -36.60 25.68
CA ALA A 413 14.36 -36.84 25.06
C ALA A 413 14.25 -37.10 23.55
N THR A 414 13.36 -38.01 23.15
CA THR A 414 13.16 -38.39 21.74
C THR A 414 12.75 -37.18 20.90
N THR A 415 11.72 -36.45 21.34
CA THR A 415 11.24 -35.24 20.66
C THR A 415 12.32 -34.19 20.52
N ARG A 416 13.13 -33.95 21.58
CA ARG A 416 14.22 -32.98 21.58
C ARG A 416 15.29 -33.34 20.54
N ILE A 417 15.69 -34.61 20.48
CA ILE A 417 16.68 -35.09 19.51
C ILE A 417 16.14 -34.94 18.09
N GLU A 418 14.90 -35.33 17.86
CA GLU A 418 14.31 -35.30 16.52
C GLU A 418 14.12 -33.88 15.97
N ILE A 419 13.79 -32.90 16.80
CA ILE A 419 13.63 -31.51 16.33
C ILE A 419 14.94 -30.70 16.40
N GLY A 420 16.03 -31.26 16.92
CA GLY A 420 17.29 -30.56 17.10
C GLY A 420 17.27 -29.55 18.25
N TRP A 421 16.50 -29.82 19.31
CA TRP A 421 16.39 -28.94 20.47
C TRP A 421 17.72 -28.86 21.25
N PRO A 422 18.16 -27.66 21.67
CA PRO A 422 19.47 -27.50 22.29
C PRO A 422 19.65 -28.33 23.58
N PRO A 423 20.85 -28.92 23.78
CA PRO A 423 21.18 -29.64 25.00
C PRO A 423 21.19 -28.68 26.20
N GLY A 424 20.69 -29.14 27.35
CA GLY A 424 20.59 -28.31 28.57
C GLY A 424 19.44 -27.29 28.61
N VAL A 425 18.77 -26.99 27.49
CA VAL A 425 17.59 -26.11 27.46
C VAL A 425 16.32 -26.91 27.79
N PRO A 426 15.54 -26.52 28.82
CA PRO A 426 14.26 -27.17 29.13
C PRO A 426 13.31 -27.17 27.92
N PHE A 427 12.64 -28.30 27.68
CA PHE A 427 11.69 -28.46 26.57
C PHE A 427 10.31 -27.89 26.94
N VAL A 428 10.25 -26.57 27.06
CA VAL A 428 9.04 -25.82 27.43
C VAL A 428 8.77 -24.69 26.45
N HIS A 429 7.57 -24.11 26.53
CA HIS A 429 7.21 -23.01 25.66
C HIS A 429 8.15 -21.80 25.89
N PRO A 430 8.62 -21.08 24.85
CA PRO A 430 9.56 -19.96 24.97
C PRO A 430 9.08 -18.82 25.85
N HIS A 431 7.77 -18.73 26.12
CA HIS A 431 7.23 -17.81 27.11
C HIS A 431 7.85 -18.05 28.50
N ASP A 432 7.99 -19.31 28.88
CA ASP A 432 8.30 -19.78 30.22
C ASP A 432 9.80 -20.04 30.43
N LEU A 433 10.60 -20.00 29.35
CA LEU A 433 12.05 -20.16 29.44
C LEU A 433 12.72 -19.00 30.18
N PRO A 434 13.71 -19.26 31.06
CA PRO A 434 14.57 -18.22 31.61
C PRO A 434 15.41 -17.57 30.50
N ASN A 435 15.82 -16.30 30.68
CA ASN A 435 16.51 -15.53 29.64
C ASN A 435 17.79 -16.22 29.14
N LYS A 436 18.57 -16.85 30.02
CA LYS A 436 19.77 -17.62 29.63
C LYS A 436 19.43 -18.76 28.66
N ALA A 437 18.38 -19.53 28.96
CA ALA A 437 17.92 -20.63 28.12
C ALA A 437 17.29 -20.14 26.79
N LYS A 438 16.66 -18.95 26.78
CA LYS A 438 16.18 -18.32 25.53
C LYS A 438 17.32 -17.96 24.59
N VAL A 439 18.44 -17.48 25.12
CA VAL A 439 19.63 -17.17 24.30
C VAL A 439 20.19 -18.45 23.69
N GLU A 440 20.35 -19.53 24.48
CA GLU A 440 20.81 -20.83 23.98
C GLU A 440 19.85 -21.46 22.96
N PHE A 441 18.54 -21.30 23.18
CA PHE A 441 17.51 -21.66 22.21
C PHE A 441 17.68 -20.94 20.86
N LEU A 442 17.84 -19.60 20.90
CA LEU A 442 18.01 -18.80 19.68
C LEU A 442 19.30 -19.14 18.94
N LYS A 443 20.42 -19.37 19.67
CA LYS A 443 21.69 -19.80 19.04
C LYS A 443 21.55 -21.09 18.24
N ALA A 444 20.72 -22.03 18.69
CA ALA A 444 20.58 -23.34 18.03
C ALA A 444 19.80 -23.25 16.71
N TYR A 445 18.80 -22.37 16.63
CA TYR A 445 17.92 -22.26 15.46
C TYR A 445 18.22 -21.05 14.57
N GLU A 446 19.06 -20.12 15.04
CA GLU A 446 19.53 -18.95 14.29
C GLU A 446 21.07 -18.82 14.38
N PRO A 447 21.79 -19.40 13.40
CA PRO A 447 23.23 -19.23 13.29
C PRO A 447 23.59 -17.73 13.12
N GLY A 448 24.41 -17.18 14.01
CA GLY A 448 24.80 -15.74 14.01
C GLY A 448 24.06 -14.84 15.01
N TRP A 449 23.14 -15.40 15.82
CA TRP A 449 22.38 -14.62 16.82
C TRP A 449 23.26 -13.91 17.87
N THR A 450 24.39 -14.50 18.27
CA THR A 450 25.32 -13.91 19.26
C THR A 450 26.15 -12.77 18.71
N GLU A 451 26.65 -12.91 17.48
CA GLU A 451 27.54 -11.92 16.85
C GLU A 451 26.85 -10.57 16.62
N THR A 452 25.51 -10.60 16.48
CA THR A 452 24.67 -9.40 16.27
C THR A 452 24.14 -8.78 17.56
N ASN A 453 24.13 -9.51 18.69
CA ASN A 453 23.45 -9.07 19.92
C ASN A 453 24.34 -9.06 21.20
N ASP A 454 25.59 -9.52 21.14
CA ASP A 454 26.51 -9.51 22.30
C ASP A 454 26.91 -8.10 22.77
N THR A 455 26.83 -7.09 21.89
CA THR A 455 27.14 -5.68 22.24
C THR A 455 26.01 -4.98 23.03
N GLU A 456 24.80 -5.55 23.05
CA GLU A 456 23.59 -4.93 23.68
C GLU A 456 23.12 -5.64 24.96
N LEU A 457 23.68 -6.81 25.29
CA LEU A 457 23.24 -7.65 26.43
C LEU A 457 24.21 -7.65 27.63
N SER A 458 25.36 -6.98 27.54
CA SER A 458 26.30 -6.82 28.65
C SER A 458 26.12 -5.47 29.36
N LEU A 459 26.24 -5.48 30.70
CA LEU A 459 26.01 -4.40 31.71
C LEU A 459 24.56 -4.40 32.26
N THR A 460 24.25 -4.73 33.53
CA THR A 460 25.02 -4.81 34.77
C THR A 460 24.13 -5.53 35.80
N GLU A 461 24.63 -6.56 36.50
CA GLU A 461 24.07 -6.96 37.80
C GLU A 461 24.54 -5.94 38.86
N PRO A 462 23.66 -5.41 39.72
CA PRO A 462 24.11 -4.69 40.91
C PRO A 462 24.58 -5.70 41.94
N GLY A 463 25.85 -5.61 42.30
CA GLY A 463 26.47 -6.49 43.28
C GLY A 463 25.79 -6.44 44.65
N GLN A 464 25.66 -7.61 45.26
CA GLN A 464 25.79 -7.76 46.70
C GLN A 464 26.92 -8.74 46.99
N THR A 465 27.94 -8.21 47.66
CA THR A 465 28.93 -8.94 48.44
C THR A 465 28.25 -9.92 49.39
N ASN A 466 28.62 -11.20 49.33
CA ASN A 466 29.10 -11.87 50.54
C ASN A 466 29.93 -13.12 50.25
N GLN A 467 30.87 -13.32 51.16
CA GLN A 467 31.94 -14.31 51.20
C GLN A 467 31.41 -15.74 51.23
N HIS A 468 32.09 -16.68 50.56
CA HIS A 468 32.65 -17.86 51.23
C HIS A 468 33.61 -18.65 50.34
N THR A 469 34.68 -19.10 50.98
CA THR A 469 35.82 -19.90 50.57
C THR A 469 35.48 -21.35 50.19
N ALA A 470 36.20 -21.92 49.20
CA ALA A 470 37.00 -23.17 49.32
C ALA A 470 37.33 -23.83 47.95
N ASN A 471 38.63 -23.84 47.63
CA ASN A 471 39.47 -24.93 47.11
C ASN A 471 38.85 -26.13 46.35
N CYS A 472 39.32 -26.44 45.14
CA CYS A 472 40.38 -27.44 44.83
C CYS A 472 40.34 -27.97 43.37
N ASP A 473 41.47 -27.81 42.70
CA ASP A 473 42.19 -28.77 41.84
C ASP A 473 41.66 -29.36 40.50
N SER A 474 42.41 -28.98 39.44
CA SER A 474 43.23 -29.85 38.56
C SER A 474 42.57 -30.77 37.51
N LYS A 475 42.80 -30.49 36.21
CA LYS A 475 43.90 -31.07 35.37
C LYS A 475 43.76 -30.72 33.87
N MET A 476 44.91 -30.43 33.27
CA MET A 476 45.21 -30.31 31.83
C MET A 476 44.82 -31.55 31.01
N LEU A 477 44.56 -31.38 29.71
CA LEU A 477 45.47 -31.86 28.63
C LEU A 477 45.04 -31.39 27.23
N PHE A 478 45.92 -30.59 26.62
CA PHE A 478 46.05 -30.34 25.19
C PHE A 478 46.70 -31.56 24.53
N ILE A 479 46.16 -32.05 23.41
CA ILE A 479 46.95 -32.73 22.36
C ILE A 479 46.43 -32.32 20.98
N SER A 480 47.31 -31.68 20.20
CA SER A 480 47.22 -31.51 18.75
C SER A 480 48.20 -32.49 18.12
N VAL A 481 47.80 -33.22 17.07
CA VAL A 481 48.75 -33.82 16.10
C VAL A 481 48.14 -33.84 14.70
N LEU A 482 48.78 -33.10 13.80
CA LEU A 482 48.73 -33.18 12.33
C LEU A 482 49.35 -34.49 11.83
N PHE A 483 49.01 -34.97 10.64
CA PHE A 483 49.97 -35.22 9.54
C PHE A 483 49.25 -35.79 8.30
N PHE A 484 49.44 -35.11 7.17
CA PHE A 484 49.35 -35.62 5.80
C PHE A 484 50.72 -36.19 5.40
N PRO A 485 50.83 -37.04 4.37
CA PRO A 485 51.97 -37.00 3.46
C PRO A 485 51.75 -36.00 2.33
#